data_AF-A0ABD3JV36-F1
#
_entry.id   AF-A0ABD3JV36-F1
#
_cell.length_a   1.000
_cell.length_b   1.000
_cell.length_c   1.000
_cell.angle_alpha   90.00
_cell.angle_beta   90.00
_cell.angle_gamma   90.00
#
_symmetry.space_group_name_H-M   'P 1'
#
loop_
_entity.id
_entity.type
_entity.pdbx_description
1 polymer ?
#
loop_
_entity_poly.entity_id
_entity_poly.type
_entity_poly.pdbx_seq_one_letter_code
_entity_poly.pdbx_strand_id
1 'polypeptide(L)'
;MSCFFIKDHVEATVREEIEKICWGCGLRLLLPSNAPIFKCGWCGAVTNQRAQKRKDKSLWWRRWRDRCFVSVVSLFMLCILCGGVWAVHPVVFSISYISGIFHCLVTAVLAVSTFTTFGLAAFCCAGRPPNIQWGSYPVVGKGDLEDYTFCLYCCKPKSPRSHHCRSCGMCIEDMDHHCPFIGNCVGATNHRHFIIFLISTLISTVYVTIMCSYAGWHIWPPLRFTSLAHPYTLASGSTSRVVRELSHALLGSAMLLSTRGIILVYLIVSSVSVQIGLTILLWQQLCYIYEGETYLSHLSSGADGGSGGRDCQNLVRFFGCPYSFSRHLPIFRSSRKRHRK
;
A
#
# COMPACT_ATOMS: atom_id res chain seq x y z
N MET A 1 20.98 62.61 47.47
CA MET A 1 20.93 62.74 46.00
C MET A 1 20.93 61.33 45.47
N SER A 2 19.74 60.74 45.37
CA SER A 2 19.55 59.29 45.36
C SER A 2 18.97 58.86 44.02
N CYS A 3 19.57 57.79 43.50
CA CYS A 3 19.42 57.25 42.15
C CYS A 3 18.03 56.64 41.90
N PHE A 4 17.61 56.71 40.63
CA PHE A 4 16.43 56.09 40.03
C PHE A 4 16.36 54.56 40.27
N PHE A 5 15.17 54.04 40.56
CA PHE A 5 14.79 52.67 40.17
C PHE A 5 13.33 52.65 39.70
N ILE A 6 13.19 52.12 38.49
CA ILE A 6 12.00 51.88 37.69
C ILE A 6 11.08 50.91 38.45
N LYS A 7 9.79 51.24 38.56
CA LYS A 7 8.75 50.27 38.92
C LYS A 7 8.06 49.85 37.63
N ASP A 8 8.29 48.59 37.29
CA ASP A 8 7.71 47.88 36.16
C ASP A 8 6.18 47.92 36.20
N HIS A 9 5.58 48.28 35.06
CA HIS A 9 4.20 47.97 34.76
C HIS A 9 4.09 46.44 34.60
N VAL A 10 3.56 45.77 35.62
CA VAL A 10 3.05 44.40 35.48
C VAL A 10 1.77 44.49 34.66
N GLU A 11 1.89 44.44 33.34
CA GLU A 11 0.79 44.02 32.47
C GLU A 11 0.56 42.53 32.77
N ALA A 12 -0.38 42.26 33.69
CA ALA A 12 -1.03 40.97 33.76
C ALA A 12 -1.75 40.76 32.43
N THR A 13 -1.09 40.08 31.50
CA THR A 13 -1.73 39.51 30.31
C THR A 13 -2.84 38.59 30.82
N VAL A 14 -4.07 39.09 30.84
CA VAL A 14 -5.27 38.30 31.11
C VAL A 14 -5.26 37.20 30.05
N ARG A 15 -4.84 36.00 30.44
CA ARG A 15 -4.96 34.82 29.59
C ARG A 15 -6.46 34.60 29.43
N GLU A 16 -7.00 34.96 28.27
CA GLU A 16 -8.39 34.66 27.96
C GLU A 16 -8.55 33.13 27.95
N GLU A 17 -9.12 32.60 29.03
CA GLU A 17 -9.49 31.20 29.15
C GLU A 17 -10.84 31.00 28.47
N ILE A 18 -10.87 30.16 27.45
CA ILE A 18 -12.09 29.83 26.72
C ILE A 18 -12.66 28.54 27.32
N GLU A 19 -13.91 28.60 27.77
CA GLU A 19 -14.66 27.40 28.16
C GLU A 19 -15.03 26.59 26.91
N LYS A 20 -14.60 25.33 26.86
CA LYS A 20 -14.98 24.38 25.79
C LYS A 20 -15.45 23.07 26.37
N ILE A 21 -16.38 22.43 25.67
CA ILE A 21 -16.86 21.09 26.01
C ILE A 21 -15.96 20.06 25.30
N CYS A 22 -15.46 19.09 26.05
CA CYS A 22 -14.77 17.95 25.47
C CYS A 22 -15.72 17.17 24.55
N TRP A 23 -15.39 17.02 23.27
CA TRP A 23 -16.19 16.20 22.37
C TRP A 23 -16.20 14.72 22.79
N GLY A 24 -15.22 14.25 23.55
CA GLY A 24 -15.15 12.88 24.02
C GLY A 24 -16.14 12.60 25.15
N CYS A 25 -15.86 13.11 26.36
CA CYS A 25 -16.69 12.86 27.54
C CYS A 25 -17.72 13.96 27.85
N GLY A 26 -17.78 15.07 27.13
CA GLY A 26 -18.72 16.16 27.46
C GLY A 26 -18.34 17.00 28.68
N LEU A 27 -17.16 16.78 29.29
CA LEU A 27 -16.66 17.60 30.39
C LEU A 27 -16.37 19.03 29.93
N ARG A 28 -16.76 20.03 30.75
CA ARG A 28 -16.39 21.43 30.55
C ARG A 28 -14.91 21.62 30.91
N LEU A 29 -14.15 22.20 29.99
CA LEU A 29 -12.72 22.42 30.10
C LEU A 29 -12.43 23.92 29.97
N LEU A 30 -11.62 24.45 30.87
CA LEU A 30 -11.02 25.78 30.74
C LEU A 30 -9.70 25.63 30.01
N LEU A 31 -9.58 26.26 28.84
CA LEU A 31 -8.42 26.14 27.98
C LEU A 31 -7.86 27.52 27.61
N PRO A 32 -6.53 27.70 27.59
CA PRO A 32 -5.95 28.94 27.10
C PRO A 32 -6.31 29.16 25.62
N SER A 33 -6.72 30.38 25.27
CA SER A 33 -7.16 30.77 23.92
C SER A 33 -6.19 30.40 22.80
N ASN A 34 -4.89 30.36 23.10
CA ASN A 34 -3.83 30.12 22.13
C ASN A 34 -3.45 28.63 21.92
N ALA A 35 -4.08 27.68 22.62
CA ALA A 35 -3.73 26.25 22.49
C ALA A 35 -4.34 25.62 21.21
N PRO A 36 -3.53 25.27 20.19
CA PRO A 36 -4.05 24.74 18.92
C PRO A 36 -4.54 23.29 19.04
N ILE A 37 -3.96 22.53 19.97
CA ILE A 37 -4.27 21.14 20.26
C ILE A 37 -4.37 21.00 21.79
N PHE A 38 -5.38 20.29 22.27
CA PHE A 38 -5.50 19.96 23.69
C PHE A 38 -5.99 18.53 23.89
N LYS A 39 -5.58 17.93 25.01
CA LYS A 39 -5.97 16.57 25.44
C LYS A 39 -6.82 16.66 26.70
N CYS A 40 -7.96 15.98 26.73
CA CYS A 40 -8.82 15.93 27.90
C CYS A 40 -8.16 15.10 29.02
N GLY A 41 -7.96 15.66 30.20
CA GLY A 41 -7.36 14.96 31.34
C GLY A 41 -8.19 13.81 31.91
N TRP A 42 -9.49 13.72 31.58
CA TRP A 42 -10.34 12.61 32.00
C TRP A 42 -10.37 11.47 30.98
N CYS A 43 -10.97 11.71 29.81
CA CYS A 43 -11.15 10.64 28.82
C CYS A 43 -9.96 10.45 27.88
N GLY A 44 -9.00 11.39 27.84
CA GLY A 44 -7.83 11.30 26.94
C GLY A 44 -8.07 11.81 25.52
N ALA A 45 -9.29 12.23 25.19
CA ALA A 45 -9.64 12.71 23.85
C ALA A 45 -8.85 13.97 23.45
N VAL A 46 -8.30 13.95 22.24
CA VAL A 46 -7.49 15.02 21.65
C VAL A 46 -8.34 15.87 20.70
N THR A 47 -8.32 17.18 20.88
CA THR A 47 -9.05 18.14 20.06
C THR A 47 -8.06 19.05 19.35
N ASN A 48 -8.20 19.18 18.03
CA ASN A 48 -7.42 20.12 17.23
C ASN A 48 -8.33 21.28 16.80
N GLN A 49 -8.05 22.48 17.32
CA GLN A 49 -8.87 23.67 17.08
C GLN A 49 -8.64 24.29 15.69
N ARG A 50 -7.50 24.02 15.06
CA ARG A 50 -7.14 24.56 13.73
C ARG A 50 -7.71 23.75 12.57
N ALA A 51 -8.37 22.63 12.84
CA ALA A 51 -8.96 21.83 11.79
C ALA A 51 -10.17 22.57 11.18
N GLN A 52 -9.98 23.17 10.01
CA GLN A 52 -11.10 23.76 9.26
C GLN A 52 -11.80 22.71 8.40
N LYS A 53 -13.14 22.74 8.40
CA LYS A 53 -13.98 21.93 7.53
C LYS A 53 -13.91 22.47 6.09
N ARG A 54 -13.03 21.92 5.27
CA ARG A 54 -12.98 22.26 3.82
C ARG A 54 -14.09 21.50 3.10
N LYS A 55 -15.02 22.21 2.42
CA LYS A 55 -16.07 21.54 1.62
C LYS A 55 -15.44 20.75 0.48
N ASP A 56 -15.65 19.44 0.44
CA ASP A 56 -15.11 18.57 -0.61
C ASP A 56 -16.07 18.54 -1.81
N LYS A 57 -15.78 19.37 -2.82
CA LYS A 57 -16.68 19.57 -3.97
C LYS A 57 -16.59 18.48 -5.04
N SER A 58 -15.63 17.54 -4.99
CA SER A 58 -15.38 16.59 -6.10
C SER A 58 -15.23 15.11 -5.72
N LEU A 59 -15.93 14.66 -4.67
CA LEU A 59 -15.92 13.24 -4.28
C LEU A 59 -16.33 12.31 -5.44
N TRP A 60 -17.36 12.70 -6.19
CA TRP A 60 -17.85 11.93 -7.35
C TRP A 60 -16.77 11.76 -8.43
N TRP A 61 -16.05 12.84 -8.77
CA TRP A 61 -14.99 12.81 -9.77
C TRP A 61 -13.85 11.87 -9.38
N ARG A 62 -13.44 11.88 -8.10
CA ARG A 62 -12.40 10.98 -7.59
C ARG A 62 -12.84 9.51 -7.68
N ARG A 63 -14.06 9.20 -7.27
CA ARG A 63 -14.61 7.84 -7.37
C ARG A 63 -14.71 7.36 -8.82
N TRP A 64 -15.11 8.22 -9.73
CA TRP A 64 -15.18 7.88 -11.15
C TRP A 64 -13.79 7.59 -11.73
N ARG A 65 -12.82 8.49 -11.47
CA ARG A 65 -11.41 8.29 -11.85
C ARG A 65 -10.86 6.97 -11.31
N ASP A 66 -11.12 6.67 -10.04
CA ASP A 66 -10.63 5.47 -9.37
C ASP A 66 -11.26 4.19 -10.00
N ARG A 67 -12.55 4.23 -10.37
CA ARG A 67 -13.19 3.14 -11.14
C ARG A 67 -12.57 2.97 -12.52
N CYS A 68 -12.26 4.06 -13.23
CA CYS A 68 -11.56 3.98 -14.51
C CYS A 68 -10.20 3.30 -14.36
N PHE A 69 -9.42 3.63 -13.33
CA PHE A 69 -8.14 2.96 -13.05
C PHE A 69 -8.34 1.46 -12.80
N VAL A 70 -9.31 1.06 -11.98
CA VAL A 70 -9.63 -0.37 -11.73
C VAL A 70 -9.98 -1.10 -13.02
N SER A 71 -10.80 -0.49 -13.89
CA SER A 71 -11.16 -1.06 -15.19
C SER A 71 -9.94 -1.22 -16.11
N VAL A 72 -9.06 -0.21 -16.17
CA VAL A 72 -7.82 -0.26 -16.95
C VAL A 72 -6.90 -1.37 -16.45
N VAL A 73 -6.70 -1.48 -15.14
CA VAL A 73 -5.85 -2.52 -14.53
C VAL A 73 -6.44 -3.91 -14.79
N SER A 74 -7.76 -4.07 -14.65
CA SER A 74 -8.48 -5.33 -14.91
C SER A 74 -8.37 -5.75 -16.37
N LEU A 75 -8.54 -4.81 -17.31
CA LEU A 75 -8.37 -5.06 -18.73
C LEU A 75 -6.92 -5.44 -19.07
N PHE A 76 -5.95 -4.74 -18.50
CA PHE A 76 -4.53 -5.03 -18.70
C PHE A 76 -4.15 -6.43 -18.21
N MET A 77 -4.63 -6.83 -17.01
CA MET A 77 -4.45 -8.20 -16.49
C MET A 77 -5.08 -9.24 -17.42
N LEU A 78 -6.28 -8.99 -17.95
CA LEU A 78 -6.94 -9.87 -18.91
C LEU A 78 -6.16 -9.95 -20.23
N CYS A 79 -5.63 -8.84 -20.75
CA CYS A 79 -4.81 -8.81 -21.95
C CYS A 79 -3.53 -9.62 -21.80
N ILE A 80 -2.83 -9.53 -20.65
CA ILE A 80 -1.66 -10.37 -20.38
C ILE A 80 -2.05 -11.86 -20.35
N LEU A 81 -3.15 -12.19 -19.67
CA LEU A 81 -3.62 -13.58 -19.56
C LEU A 81 -4.02 -14.16 -20.93
N CYS A 82 -4.94 -13.50 -21.63
CA CYS A 82 -5.44 -13.98 -22.92
C CYS A 82 -4.34 -13.95 -23.99
N GLY A 83 -3.51 -12.91 -24.01
CA GLY A 83 -2.37 -12.81 -24.90
C GLY A 83 -1.34 -13.91 -24.65
N GLY A 84 -1.02 -14.18 -23.39
CA GLY A 84 -0.11 -15.26 -22.99
C GLY A 84 -0.65 -16.64 -23.39
N VAL A 85 -1.92 -16.92 -23.11
CA VAL A 85 -2.56 -18.18 -23.51
C VAL A 85 -2.50 -18.36 -25.03
N TRP A 86 -2.90 -17.34 -25.78
CA TRP A 86 -2.91 -17.40 -27.25
C TRP A 86 -1.52 -17.53 -27.87
N ALA A 87 -0.52 -16.85 -27.32
CA ALA A 87 0.84 -16.82 -27.89
C ALA A 87 1.68 -18.04 -27.48
N VAL A 88 1.57 -18.50 -26.23
CA VAL A 88 2.44 -19.55 -25.66
C VAL A 88 1.89 -20.95 -25.85
N HIS A 89 0.59 -21.18 -25.59
CA HIS A 89 0.06 -22.54 -25.51
C HIS A 89 0.20 -23.34 -26.81
N PRO A 90 -0.02 -22.77 -28.02
CA PRO A 90 0.20 -23.51 -29.26
C PRO A 90 1.62 -24.08 -29.38
N VAL A 91 2.64 -23.37 -28.87
CA VAL A 91 4.02 -23.84 -28.86
C VAL A 91 4.19 -25.00 -27.87
N VAL A 92 3.73 -24.84 -26.64
CA VAL A 92 3.87 -25.87 -25.60
C VAL A 92 3.16 -27.16 -26.01
N PHE A 93 1.94 -27.06 -26.56
CA PHE A 93 1.19 -28.21 -27.07
C PHE A 93 1.85 -28.89 -28.27
N SER A 94 2.57 -28.13 -29.10
CA SER A 94 3.33 -28.70 -30.23
C SER A 94 4.52 -29.55 -29.78
N ILE A 95 5.03 -29.32 -28.57
CA ILE A 95 6.18 -30.04 -28.00
C ILE A 95 5.71 -31.26 -27.20
N SER A 96 4.72 -31.08 -26.31
CA SER A 96 4.15 -32.18 -25.53
C SER A 96 2.75 -31.87 -25.06
N TYR A 97 1.80 -32.78 -25.32
CA TYR A 97 0.42 -32.66 -24.89
C TYR A 97 0.28 -32.64 -23.36
N ILE A 98 1.05 -33.48 -22.65
CA ILE A 98 1.05 -33.54 -21.17
C ILE A 98 1.58 -32.22 -20.59
N SER A 99 2.67 -31.69 -21.16
CA SER A 99 3.20 -30.38 -20.77
C SER A 99 2.17 -29.27 -21.01
N GLY A 100 1.50 -29.28 -22.17
CA GLY A 100 0.42 -28.35 -22.49
C GLY A 100 -0.69 -28.33 -21.44
N ILE A 101 -1.21 -29.50 -21.05
CA ILE A 101 -2.24 -29.61 -20.00
C ILE A 101 -1.71 -29.08 -18.65
N PHE A 102 -0.50 -29.47 -18.26
CA PHE A 102 0.12 -29.01 -17.02
C PHE A 102 0.20 -27.47 -16.96
N HIS A 103 0.70 -26.84 -18.02
CA HIS A 103 0.79 -25.38 -18.09
C HIS A 103 -0.59 -24.69 -18.18
N CYS A 104 -1.63 -25.34 -18.74
CA CYS A 104 -3.01 -24.87 -18.63
C CYS A 104 -3.51 -24.83 -17.19
N LEU A 105 -3.28 -25.90 -16.42
CA LEU A 105 -3.68 -25.96 -15.02
C LEU A 105 -2.95 -24.92 -14.18
N VAL A 106 -1.63 -24.79 -14.35
CA VAL A 106 -0.83 -23.76 -13.65
C VAL A 106 -1.33 -22.35 -13.99
N THR A 107 -1.55 -22.06 -15.28
CA THR A 107 -2.07 -20.76 -15.73
C THR A 107 -3.45 -20.46 -15.13
N ALA A 108 -4.35 -21.45 -15.08
CA ALA A 108 -5.67 -21.30 -14.48
C ALA A 108 -5.59 -21.01 -12.98
N VAL A 109 -4.75 -21.73 -12.23
CA VAL A 109 -4.56 -21.51 -10.79
C VAL A 109 -3.98 -20.12 -10.51
N LEU A 110 -2.96 -19.71 -11.25
CA LEU A 110 -2.36 -18.38 -11.12
C LEU A 110 -3.37 -17.27 -11.46
N ALA A 111 -4.12 -17.43 -12.54
CA ALA A 111 -5.17 -16.47 -12.93
C ALA A 111 -6.23 -16.34 -11.84
N VAL A 112 -6.81 -17.45 -11.38
CA VAL A 112 -7.83 -17.46 -10.31
C VAL A 112 -7.28 -16.81 -9.04
N SER A 113 -6.07 -17.15 -8.64
CA SER A 113 -5.41 -16.56 -7.46
C SER A 113 -5.25 -15.04 -7.61
N THR A 114 -4.70 -14.56 -8.73
CA THR A 114 -4.46 -13.13 -8.97
C THR A 114 -5.77 -12.34 -9.04
N PHE A 115 -6.77 -12.81 -9.80
CA PHE A 115 -8.06 -12.11 -9.89
C PHE A 115 -8.83 -12.12 -8.57
N THR A 116 -8.80 -13.22 -7.82
CA THR A 116 -9.47 -13.30 -6.51
C THR A 116 -8.82 -12.33 -5.52
N THR A 117 -7.50 -12.33 -5.43
CA THR A 117 -6.77 -11.46 -4.48
C THR A 117 -6.87 -9.99 -4.86
N PHE A 118 -6.86 -9.66 -6.16
CA PHE A 118 -7.18 -8.32 -6.65
C PHE A 118 -8.60 -7.90 -6.24
N GLY A 119 -9.60 -8.76 -6.46
CA GLY A 119 -10.99 -8.50 -6.09
C GLY A 119 -11.16 -8.27 -4.58
N LEU A 120 -10.51 -9.09 -3.75
CA LEU A 120 -10.51 -8.92 -2.30
C LEU A 120 -9.85 -7.59 -1.88
N ALA A 121 -8.72 -7.21 -2.47
CA ALA A 121 -8.08 -5.94 -2.18
C ALA A 121 -8.95 -4.74 -2.62
N ALA A 122 -9.54 -4.81 -3.81
CA ALA A 122 -10.32 -3.74 -4.41
C ALA A 122 -11.70 -3.55 -3.76
N PHE A 123 -12.40 -4.65 -3.42
CA PHE A 123 -13.82 -4.57 -3.05
C PHE A 123 -14.11 -4.88 -1.58
N CYS A 124 -13.19 -5.51 -0.83
CA CYS A 124 -13.39 -5.62 0.61
C CYS A 124 -13.32 -4.25 1.28
N CYS A 125 -14.07 -4.09 2.37
CA CYS A 125 -13.97 -2.88 3.19
C CYS A 125 -12.51 -2.70 3.65
N ALA A 126 -12.01 -1.46 3.60
CA ALA A 126 -10.66 -1.13 4.05
C ALA A 126 -10.54 -0.99 5.57
N GLY A 127 -11.67 -0.94 6.29
CA GLY A 127 -11.74 -0.85 7.74
C GLY A 127 -12.52 0.37 8.15
N ARG A 128 -13.75 0.18 8.64
CA ARG A 128 -14.57 1.29 9.16
C ARG A 128 -14.26 1.44 10.66
N PRO A 129 -14.00 2.66 11.15
CA PRO A 129 -13.83 2.87 12.58
C PRO A 129 -15.04 2.38 13.36
N PRO A 130 -14.84 1.81 14.56
CA PRO A 130 -15.93 1.34 15.39
C PRO A 130 -16.89 2.50 15.73
N ASN A 131 -18.16 2.18 15.95
CA ASN A 131 -19.12 3.16 16.43
C ASN A 131 -18.97 3.27 17.95
N ILE A 132 -18.37 4.37 18.42
CA ILE A 132 -18.12 4.60 19.83
C ILE A 132 -19.18 5.57 20.34
N GLN A 133 -19.72 5.33 21.53
CA GLN A 133 -20.57 6.30 22.22
C GLN A 133 -19.70 7.38 22.87
N TRP A 134 -20.06 8.65 22.67
CA TRP A 134 -19.33 9.81 23.19
C TRP A 134 -20.31 10.94 23.50
N GLY A 135 -19.84 11.96 24.22
CA GLY A 135 -20.60 13.16 24.54
C GLY A 135 -21.34 13.12 25.88
N SER A 136 -21.06 12.14 26.75
CA SER A 136 -21.61 12.13 28.10
C SER A 136 -20.58 11.64 29.13
N TYR A 137 -20.42 12.44 30.19
CA TYR A 137 -19.72 12.11 31.42
C TYR A 137 -20.84 11.74 32.40
N PRO A 138 -20.94 10.48 32.87
CA PRO A 138 -19.84 9.54 33.05
C PRO A 138 -19.78 8.36 32.06
N VAL A 139 -20.60 8.34 31.00
CA VAL A 139 -20.67 7.21 30.04
C VAL A 139 -19.29 6.90 29.44
N VAL A 140 -18.50 7.94 29.18
CA VAL A 140 -17.09 7.80 28.80
C VAL A 140 -16.21 7.81 30.05
N GLY A 141 -15.64 6.65 30.35
CA GLY A 141 -14.73 6.42 31.47
C GLY A 141 -13.40 7.14 31.34
N LYS A 142 -12.60 7.03 32.40
CA LYS A 142 -11.28 7.66 32.48
C LYS A 142 -10.31 6.93 31.56
N GLY A 143 -9.76 7.63 30.57
CA GLY A 143 -8.85 7.09 29.56
C GLY A 143 -9.51 6.32 28.41
N ASP A 144 -10.85 6.22 28.35
CA ASP A 144 -11.56 5.44 27.31
C ASP A 144 -11.32 5.94 25.88
N LEU A 145 -10.96 7.22 25.73
CA LEU A 145 -10.70 7.89 24.46
C LEU A 145 -9.24 8.38 24.37
N GLU A 146 -8.32 7.69 25.04
CA GLU A 146 -6.90 8.02 24.99
C GLU A 146 -6.39 8.08 23.54
N ASP A 147 -5.83 9.24 23.16
CA ASP A 147 -5.30 9.55 21.83
C ASP A 147 -6.31 9.49 20.68
N TYR A 148 -7.60 9.32 20.98
CA TYR A 148 -8.64 9.52 19.99
C TYR A 148 -8.69 10.98 19.59
N THR A 149 -8.89 11.22 18.29
CA THR A 149 -9.08 12.55 17.73
C THR A 149 -10.48 12.65 17.12
N PHE A 150 -10.92 13.84 16.73
CA PHE A 150 -12.23 14.02 16.09
C PHE A 150 -12.10 14.31 14.60
N CYS A 151 -12.84 13.58 13.76
CA CYS A 151 -12.93 13.88 12.34
C CYS A 151 -14.07 14.87 12.06
N LEU A 152 -13.73 16.08 11.62
CA LEU A 152 -14.73 17.11 11.27
C LEU A 152 -15.48 16.85 9.95
N TYR A 153 -14.95 15.98 9.10
CA TYR A 153 -15.63 15.58 7.86
C TYR A 153 -16.73 14.56 8.13
N CYS A 154 -16.40 13.53 8.93
CA CYS A 154 -17.33 12.47 9.30
C CYS A 154 -18.23 12.84 10.49
N CYS A 155 -17.87 13.88 11.25
CA CYS A 155 -18.45 14.23 12.56
C CYS A 155 -18.43 13.04 13.54
N LYS A 156 -17.30 12.35 13.63
CA LYS A 156 -17.13 11.14 14.45
C LYS A 156 -15.75 11.08 15.11
N PRO A 157 -15.63 10.40 16.27
CA PRO A 157 -14.35 10.01 16.83
C PRO A 157 -13.55 9.20 15.82
N LYS A 158 -12.25 9.40 15.87
CA LYS A 158 -11.24 8.79 15.02
C LYS A 158 -10.23 8.16 15.97
N SER A 159 -10.15 6.83 15.94
CA SER A 159 -9.16 6.09 16.72
C SER A 159 -7.73 6.52 16.38
N PRO A 160 -6.76 6.22 17.25
CA PRO A 160 -5.35 6.26 16.87
C PRO A 160 -5.14 5.51 15.55
N ARG A 161 -4.26 6.00 14.68
CA ARG A 161 -3.98 5.42 13.34
C ARG A 161 -5.13 5.42 12.33
N SER A 162 -6.34 5.88 12.69
CA SER A 162 -7.40 6.15 11.72
C SER A 162 -7.17 7.47 10.98
N HIS A 163 -7.47 7.51 9.68
CA HIS A 163 -7.38 8.73 8.86
C HIS A 163 -8.61 8.92 7.95
N HIS A 164 -8.99 10.18 7.69
CA HIS A 164 -10.08 10.48 6.75
C HIS A 164 -9.57 10.44 5.31
N CYS A 165 -10.04 9.48 4.52
CA CYS A 165 -9.75 9.44 3.10
C CYS A 165 -10.79 10.25 2.33
N ARG A 166 -10.33 11.31 1.66
CA ARG A 166 -11.20 12.17 0.84
C ARG A 166 -11.67 11.52 -0.46
N SER A 167 -11.00 10.49 -0.95
CA SER A 167 -11.43 9.74 -2.14
C SER A 167 -12.54 8.75 -1.78
N CYS A 168 -12.41 8.07 -0.63
CA CYS A 168 -13.45 7.18 -0.11
C CYS A 168 -14.63 7.96 0.51
N GLY A 169 -14.36 9.14 1.08
CA GLY A 169 -15.34 9.98 1.78
C GLY A 169 -15.65 9.48 3.19
N MET A 170 -14.73 8.75 3.81
CA MET A 170 -14.91 8.18 5.15
C MET A 170 -13.57 8.03 5.87
N CYS A 171 -13.62 7.90 7.19
CA CYS A 171 -12.47 7.48 7.98
C CYS A 171 -12.21 5.99 7.76
N ILE A 172 -10.92 5.65 7.65
CA ILE A 172 -10.41 4.29 7.48
C ILE A 172 -9.53 3.96 8.68
N GLU A 173 -9.79 2.80 9.30
CA GLU A 173 -9.03 2.23 10.41
C GLU A 173 -7.67 1.71 9.94
N ASP A 174 -6.60 1.95 10.72
CA ASP A 174 -5.21 1.65 10.34
C ASP A 174 -4.92 1.97 8.87
N MET A 175 -5.30 3.18 8.44
CA MET A 175 -5.20 3.56 7.04
C MET A 175 -3.73 3.59 6.59
N ASP A 176 -3.38 2.77 5.60
CA ASP A 176 -2.08 2.82 4.97
C ASP A 176 -2.04 3.88 3.88
N HIS A 177 -2.86 3.71 2.83
CA HIS A 177 -2.98 4.67 1.75
C HIS A 177 -4.29 4.52 0.98
N HIS A 178 -4.58 5.48 0.11
CA HIS A 178 -5.61 5.33 -0.93
C HIS A 178 -4.95 4.92 -2.24
N CYS A 179 -5.32 3.77 -2.79
CA CYS A 179 -4.73 3.27 -4.03
C CYS A 179 -5.73 3.38 -5.18
N PRO A 180 -5.50 4.27 -6.17
CA PRO A 180 -6.38 4.39 -7.33
C PRO A 180 -6.45 3.11 -8.17
N PHE A 181 -5.37 2.31 -8.21
CA PHE A 181 -5.29 1.09 -9.02
C PHE A 181 -6.21 -0.04 -8.55
N ILE A 182 -6.53 -0.08 -7.24
CA ILE A 182 -7.56 -0.97 -6.68
C ILE A 182 -8.88 -0.23 -6.41
N GLY A 183 -8.91 1.08 -6.66
CA GLY A 183 -10.08 1.94 -6.46
C GLY A 183 -10.58 2.04 -5.02
N ASN A 184 -9.70 1.76 -4.05
CA ASN A 184 -10.06 1.63 -2.64
C ASN A 184 -8.89 2.03 -1.74
N CYS A 185 -9.20 2.28 -0.46
CA CYS A 185 -8.17 2.38 0.55
C CYS A 185 -7.57 1.01 0.88
N VAL A 186 -6.31 1.03 1.30
CA VAL A 186 -5.66 -0.06 2.00
C VAL A 186 -5.68 0.31 3.48
N GLY A 187 -6.28 -0.53 4.31
CA GLY A 187 -6.38 -0.31 5.76
C GLY A 187 -6.58 -1.63 6.51
N ALA A 188 -6.97 -1.53 7.78
CA ALA A 188 -6.99 -2.63 8.74
C ALA A 188 -7.51 -3.97 8.19
N THR A 189 -8.63 -3.96 7.45
CA THR A 189 -9.35 -5.18 7.06
C THR A 189 -8.98 -5.73 5.67
N ASN A 190 -8.31 -4.96 4.81
CA ASN A 190 -7.90 -5.41 3.48
C ASN A 190 -6.39 -5.33 3.20
N HIS A 191 -5.57 -4.83 4.14
CA HIS A 191 -4.12 -4.73 3.96
C HIS A 191 -3.47 -6.06 3.61
N ARG A 192 -3.88 -7.15 4.27
CA ARG A 192 -3.40 -8.51 3.97
C ARG A 192 -3.74 -8.93 2.54
N HIS A 193 -4.97 -8.68 2.10
CA HIS A 193 -5.39 -9.00 0.74
C HIS A 193 -4.57 -8.22 -0.30
N PHE A 194 -4.26 -6.96 -0.01
CA PHE A 194 -3.40 -6.15 -0.85
C PHE A 194 -1.98 -6.74 -0.97
N ILE A 195 -1.35 -7.14 0.14
CA ILE A 195 0.00 -7.76 0.08
C ILE A 195 -0.01 -9.10 -0.65
N ILE A 196 -1.02 -9.95 -0.41
CA ILE A 196 -1.17 -11.24 -1.12
C ILE A 196 -1.40 -11.00 -2.62
N PHE A 197 -2.15 -9.97 -2.99
CA PHE A 197 -2.33 -9.57 -4.40
C PHE A 197 -1.00 -9.18 -5.05
N LEU A 198 -0.15 -8.39 -4.38
CA LEU A 198 1.18 -8.04 -4.91
C LEU A 198 2.04 -9.28 -5.14
N ILE A 199 2.07 -10.21 -4.18
CA ILE A 199 2.84 -11.46 -4.27
C ILE A 199 2.29 -12.36 -5.39
N SER A 200 0.97 -12.56 -5.44
CA SER A 200 0.31 -13.37 -6.47
C SER A 200 0.59 -12.83 -7.86
N THR A 201 0.49 -11.51 -8.06
CA THR A 201 0.77 -10.87 -9.35
C THR A 201 2.25 -10.97 -9.72
N LEU A 202 3.16 -10.84 -8.75
CA LEU A 202 4.60 -11.01 -8.99
C LEU A 202 4.93 -12.44 -9.46
N ILE A 203 4.37 -13.46 -8.80
CA ILE A 203 4.54 -14.86 -9.20
C ILE A 203 3.96 -15.10 -10.61
N SER A 204 2.75 -14.62 -10.87
CA SER A 204 2.09 -14.75 -12.17
C SER A 204 2.89 -14.10 -13.29
N THR A 205 3.43 -12.89 -13.07
CA THR A 205 4.22 -12.19 -14.08
C THR A 205 5.59 -12.83 -14.31
N VAL A 206 6.24 -13.38 -13.27
CA VAL A 206 7.48 -14.18 -13.43
C VAL A 206 7.20 -15.42 -14.29
N TYR A 207 6.11 -16.13 -14.02
CA TYR A 207 5.70 -17.28 -14.82
C TYR A 207 5.46 -16.90 -16.29
N VAL A 208 4.74 -15.80 -16.55
CA VAL A 208 4.51 -15.29 -17.91
C VAL A 208 5.83 -14.97 -18.62
N THR A 209 6.77 -14.30 -17.96
CA THR A 209 8.09 -14.00 -18.54
C THR A 209 8.86 -15.26 -18.92
N ILE A 210 8.91 -16.27 -18.04
CA ILE A 210 9.60 -17.54 -18.30
C ILE A 210 8.96 -18.24 -19.51
N MET A 211 7.63 -18.37 -19.50
CA MET A 211 6.90 -19.08 -20.53
C MET A 211 6.94 -18.36 -21.90
N CYS A 212 6.89 -17.03 -21.90
CA CYS A 212 7.04 -16.26 -23.14
C CYS A 212 8.47 -16.32 -23.69
N SER A 213 9.48 -16.34 -22.81
CA SER A 213 10.88 -16.49 -23.24
C SER A 213 11.12 -17.87 -23.85
N TYR A 214 10.57 -18.91 -23.23
CA TYR A 214 10.61 -20.28 -23.76
C TYR A 214 9.94 -20.39 -25.14
N ALA A 215 8.70 -19.90 -25.26
CA ALA A 215 7.99 -19.90 -26.55
C ALA A 215 8.71 -19.04 -27.60
N GLY A 216 9.26 -17.90 -27.18
CA GLY A 216 10.04 -17.01 -28.01
C GLY A 216 11.27 -17.71 -28.60
N TRP A 217 12.02 -18.44 -27.78
CA TRP A 217 13.19 -19.22 -28.22
C TRP A 217 12.84 -20.23 -29.33
N HIS A 218 11.68 -20.88 -29.25
CA HIS A 218 11.25 -21.85 -30.25
C HIS A 218 10.72 -21.23 -31.56
N ILE A 219 10.23 -19.99 -31.53
CA ILE A 219 9.66 -19.31 -32.71
C ILE A 219 10.65 -18.33 -33.35
N TRP A 220 11.72 -17.93 -32.65
CA TRP A 220 12.60 -16.84 -33.09
C TRP A 220 13.25 -17.13 -34.45
N PRO A 221 13.14 -16.23 -35.44
CA PRO A 221 13.78 -16.42 -36.75
C PRO A 221 15.32 -16.47 -36.64
N PRO A 222 15.99 -17.31 -37.44
CA PRO A 222 17.45 -17.44 -37.38
C PRO A 222 18.15 -16.11 -37.68
N LEU A 223 19.21 -15.82 -36.93
CA LEU A 223 20.03 -14.62 -37.14
C LEU A 223 20.86 -14.78 -38.40
N ARG A 224 20.70 -13.86 -39.35
CA ARG A 224 21.51 -13.78 -40.56
C ARG A 224 22.62 -12.76 -40.35
N PHE A 225 23.86 -13.23 -40.26
CA PHE A 225 25.04 -12.37 -40.18
C PHE A 225 25.64 -12.19 -41.57
N THR A 226 25.67 -10.94 -42.05
CA THR A 226 26.16 -10.60 -43.40
C THR A 226 27.68 -10.70 -43.55
N SER A 227 28.45 -10.52 -42.46
CA SER A 227 29.90 -10.32 -42.53
C SER A 227 30.76 -11.32 -41.73
N LEU A 228 30.18 -12.34 -41.07
CA LEU A 228 30.90 -13.27 -40.19
C LEU A 228 31.53 -14.48 -40.91
N ALA A 229 31.55 -14.49 -42.24
CA ALA A 229 32.12 -15.58 -43.04
C ALA A 229 33.67 -15.56 -43.11
N HIS A 230 34.36 -14.57 -42.51
CA HIS A 230 35.82 -14.49 -42.50
C HIS A 230 36.39 -14.45 -41.07
N PRO A 231 37.11 -15.51 -40.63
CA PRO A 231 37.71 -15.60 -39.29
C PRO A 231 38.66 -14.42 -38.96
N TYR A 232 39.28 -13.83 -39.98
CA TYR A 232 40.29 -12.77 -39.86
C TYR A 232 39.71 -11.41 -39.42
N THR A 233 38.42 -11.16 -39.65
CA THR A 233 37.78 -9.87 -39.31
C THR A 233 37.31 -9.75 -37.86
N LEU A 234 37.14 -10.88 -37.15
CA LEU A 234 36.71 -10.88 -35.75
C LEU A 234 37.89 -10.60 -34.79
N ALA A 235 39.10 -11.02 -35.16
CA ALA A 235 40.32 -10.77 -34.39
C ALA A 235 40.78 -9.29 -34.42
N SER A 236 40.34 -8.51 -35.41
CA SER A 236 40.70 -7.09 -35.61
C SER A 236 39.51 -6.13 -35.38
N GLY A 237 38.33 -6.67 -35.06
CA GLY A 237 37.10 -5.88 -34.93
C GLY A 237 37.02 -5.10 -33.61
N SER A 238 36.89 -3.78 -33.70
CA SER A 238 36.46 -2.95 -32.56
C SER A 238 35.14 -3.50 -31.99
N THR A 239 35.00 -3.55 -30.66
CA THR A 239 33.77 -3.96 -29.95
C THR A 239 32.52 -3.27 -30.50
N SER A 240 32.64 -2.01 -30.91
CA SER A 240 31.59 -1.21 -31.56
C SER A 240 31.07 -1.82 -32.87
N ARG A 241 31.94 -2.45 -33.66
CA ARG A 241 31.60 -3.09 -34.94
C ARG A 241 30.83 -4.39 -34.71
N VAL A 242 31.27 -5.20 -33.74
CA VAL A 242 30.59 -6.45 -33.36
C VAL A 242 29.18 -6.16 -32.82
N VAL A 243 29.05 -5.17 -31.92
CA VAL A 243 27.75 -4.74 -31.39
C VAL A 243 26.83 -4.24 -32.50
N ARG A 244 27.36 -3.44 -33.45
CA ARG A 244 26.57 -2.93 -34.57
C ARG A 244 26.06 -4.05 -35.49
N GLU A 245 26.92 -4.98 -35.89
CA GLU A 245 26.50 -6.12 -36.73
C GLU A 245 25.47 -7.01 -36.01
N LEU A 246 25.68 -7.29 -34.72
CA LEU A 246 24.71 -8.04 -33.92
C LEU A 246 23.37 -7.30 -33.83
N SER A 247 23.40 -5.97 -33.66
CA SER A 247 22.20 -5.14 -33.61
C SER A 247 21.43 -5.15 -34.93
N HIS A 248 22.11 -5.08 -36.08
CA HIS A 248 21.48 -5.17 -37.40
C HIS A 248 20.90 -6.56 -37.65
N ALA A 249 21.60 -7.63 -37.29
CA ALA A 249 21.11 -9.00 -37.42
C ALA A 249 19.89 -9.27 -36.53
N LEU A 250 19.90 -8.78 -35.29
CA LEU A 250 18.76 -8.87 -34.36
C LEU A 250 17.57 -8.06 -34.85
N LEU A 251 17.78 -6.83 -35.32
CA LEU A 251 16.71 -5.99 -35.86
C LEU A 251 16.10 -6.60 -37.12
N GLY A 252 16.93 -7.10 -38.04
CA GLY A 252 16.48 -7.80 -39.24
C GLY A 252 15.66 -9.05 -38.93
N SER A 253 16.09 -9.86 -37.96
CA SER A 253 15.33 -11.03 -37.49
C SER A 253 14.00 -10.62 -36.81
N ALA A 254 14.01 -9.55 -35.99
CA ALA A 254 12.81 -9.04 -35.34
C ALA A 254 11.76 -8.51 -36.33
N MET A 255 12.16 -7.98 -37.50
CA MET A 255 11.22 -7.56 -38.55
C MET A 255 10.52 -8.75 -39.25
N LEU A 256 11.10 -9.96 -39.15
CA LEU A 256 10.52 -11.20 -39.69
C LEU A 256 9.66 -11.94 -38.68
N LEU A 257 9.45 -11.34 -37.50
CA LEU A 257 8.75 -11.98 -36.41
C LEU A 257 7.26 -12.08 -36.72
N SER A 258 6.70 -13.29 -36.57
CA SER A 258 5.25 -13.49 -36.71
C SER A 258 4.46 -12.64 -35.71
N THR A 259 3.17 -12.42 -35.95
CA THR A 259 2.27 -11.74 -35.00
C THR A 259 2.37 -12.35 -33.59
N ARG A 260 2.55 -13.68 -33.48
CA ARG A 260 2.78 -14.37 -32.21
C ARG A 260 4.07 -13.91 -31.55
N GLY A 261 5.18 -13.88 -32.28
CA GLY A 261 6.45 -13.44 -31.71
C GLY A 261 6.43 -11.96 -31.29
N ILE A 262 5.76 -11.07 -32.04
CA ILE A 262 5.59 -9.66 -31.64
C ILE A 262 4.84 -9.57 -30.30
N ILE A 263 3.76 -10.35 -30.16
CA ILE A 263 2.99 -10.42 -28.90
C ILE A 263 3.86 -10.98 -27.76
N LEU A 264 4.69 -12.01 -28.00
CA LEU A 264 5.60 -12.54 -26.98
C LEU A 264 6.60 -11.49 -26.49
N VAL A 265 7.20 -10.70 -27.39
CA VAL A 265 8.11 -9.60 -27.03
C VAL A 265 7.38 -8.56 -26.19
N TYR A 266 6.18 -8.13 -26.62
CA TYR A 266 5.35 -7.19 -25.86
C TYR A 266 5.03 -7.72 -24.45
N LEU A 267 4.65 -9.00 -24.34
CA LEU A 267 4.32 -9.63 -23.06
C LEU A 267 5.54 -9.72 -22.14
N ILE A 268 6.73 -10.03 -22.66
CA ILE A 268 7.97 -10.06 -21.87
C ILE A 268 8.27 -8.65 -21.33
N VAL A 269 8.30 -7.64 -22.21
CA VAL A 269 8.62 -6.26 -21.82
C VAL A 269 7.61 -5.72 -20.81
N SER A 270 6.32 -5.95 -21.05
CA SER A 270 5.25 -5.52 -20.15
C SER A 270 5.33 -6.23 -18.80
N SER A 271 5.58 -7.54 -18.79
CA SER A 271 5.68 -8.33 -17.54
C SER A 271 6.90 -7.94 -16.71
N VAL A 272 8.06 -7.73 -17.33
CA VAL A 272 9.27 -7.27 -16.63
C VAL A 272 9.06 -5.87 -16.05
N SER A 273 8.41 -4.97 -16.81
CA SER A 273 8.09 -3.62 -16.33
C SER A 273 7.18 -3.66 -15.09
N VAL A 274 6.17 -4.54 -15.10
CA VAL A 274 5.28 -4.76 -13.95
C VAL A 274 6.04 -5.38 -12.78
N GLN A 275 6.91 -6.37 -13.00
CA GLN A 275 7.72 -7.00 -11.95
C GLN A 275 8.57 -5.98 -11.20
N ILE A 276 9.25 -5.07 -11.91
CA ILE A 276 10.08 -4.02 -11.29
C ILE A 276 9.21 -3.15 -10.37
N GLY A 277 8.07 -2.66 -10.87
CA GLY A 277 7.16 -1.84 -10.09
C GLY A 277 6.59 -2.56 -8.86
N LEU A 278 6.15 -3.81 -9.03
CA LEU A 278 5.61 -4.62 -7.93
C LEU A 278 6.67 -4.97 -6.89
N THR A 279 7.91 -5.24 -7.31
CA THR A 279 9.02 -5.55 -6.38
C THR A 279 9.32 -4.34 -5.51
N ILE A 280 9.41 -3.14 -6.08
CA ILE A 280 9.64 -1.91 -5.33
C ILE A 280 8.48 -1.64 -4.35
N LEU A 281 7.24 -1.76 -4.83
CA LEU A 281 6.05 -1.53 -4.00
C LEU A 281 5.94 -2.54 -2.85
N LEU A 282 6.15 -3.83 -3.14
CA LEU A 282 6.11 -4.89 -2.14
C LEU A 282 7.22 -4.71 -1.10
N TRP A 283 8.45 -4.40 -1.54
CA TRP A 283 9.56 -4.10 -0.66
C TRP A 283 9.21 -2.96 0.29
N GLN A 284 8.75 -1.83 -0.24
CA GLN A 284 8.37 -0.67 0.56
C GLN A 284 7.29 -1.01 1.61
N GLN A 285 6.25 -1.74 1.22
CA GLN A 285 5.17 -2.13 2.12
C GLN A 285 5.65 -3.09 3.23
N LEU A 286 6.50 -4.06 2.88
CA LEU A 286 7.08 -4.98 3.88
C LEU A 286 8.00 -4.24 4.87
N CYS A 287 8.74 -3.22 4.41
CA CYS A 287 9.53 -2.37 5.31
C CYS A 287 8.65 -1.65 6.34
N TYR A 288 7.54 -1.04 5.93
CA TYR A 288 6.62 -0.38 6.87
C TYR A 288 5.99 -1.36 7.86
N ILE A 289 5.57 -2.54 7.38
CA ILE A 289 5.03 -3.59 8.25
C ILE A 289 6.09 -4.06 9.27
N TYR A 290 7.36 -4.19 8.85
CA TYR A 290 8.46 -4.56 9.74
C TYR A 290 8.71 -3.52 10.85
N GLU A 291 8.57 -2.24 10.53
CA GLU A 291 8.65 -1.13 11.49
C GLU A 291 7.41 -1.03 12.41
N GLY A 292 6.32 -1.74 12.08
CA GLY A 292 5.03 -1.63 12.78
C GLY A 292 4.22 -0.40 12.39
N GLU A 293 4.67 0.30 11.35
CA GLU A 293 4.13 1.56 10.85
C GLU A 293 3.23 1.33 9.63
N THR A 294 2.33 2.27 9.41
CA THR A 294 1.66 2.48 8.12
C THR A 294 2.42 3.54 7.33
N TYR A 295 2.21 3.61 6.02
CA TYR A 295 2.76 4.67 5.18
C TYR A 295 2.41 6.07 5.73
N LEU A 296 1.18 6.29 6.20
CA LEU A 296 0.76 7.55 6.79
C LEU A 296 1.41 7.86 8.14
N SER A 297 1.61 6.85 8.99
CA SER A 297 2.26 7.07 10.27
C SER A 297 3.75 7.35 10.11
N HIS A 298 4.44 6.72 9.15
CA HIS A 298 5.81 7.07 8.78
C HIS A 298 5.93 8.54 8.29
N LEU A 299 4.99 9.01 7.45
CA LEU A 299 4.97 10.43 7.04
C LEU A 299 4.74 11.39 8.21
N SER A 300 4.02 10.93 9.24
CA SER A 300 3.68 11.74 10.42
C SER A 300 4.78 11.72 11.48
N SER A 301 5.47 10.59 11.66
CA SER A 301 6.56 10.39 12.62
C SER A 301 7.89 11.00 12.17
N GLY A 302 8.07 11.25 10.86
CA GLY A 302 9.14 12.12 10.38
C GLY A 302 9.12 13.54 10.99
N ALA A 303 7.99 13.94 11.62
CA ALA A 303 7.84 15.18 12.36
C ALA A 303 7.88 15.02 13.90
N ASP A 304 7.77 13.79 14.42
CA ASP A 304 7.78 13.53 15.86
C ASP A 304 8.40 12.13 16.10
N GLY A 305 9.63 12.10 16.62
CA GLY A 305 10.48 10.91 16.69
C GLY A 305 9.90 9.78 17.53
N GLY A 306 9.10 8.91 16.91
CA GLY A 306 8.52 7.72 17.49
C GLY A 306 9.36 6.47 17.20
N SER A 307 9.91 5.86 18.24
CA SER A 307 10.64 4.59 18.23
C SER A 307 9.69 3.40 17.99
N GLY A 308 9.30 3.16 16.74
CA GLY A 308 8.78 1.85 16.32
C GLY A 308 9.91 0.83 16.33
N GLY A 309 9.86 -0.13 17.25
CA GLY A 309 10.87 -1.19 17.33
C GLY A 309 10.81 -2.06 16.06
N ARG A 310 11.88 -2.03 15.26
CA ARG A 310 12.11 -2.96 14.15
C ARG A 310 12.04 -4.39 14.68
N ASP A 311 10.97 -5.11 14.37
CA ASP A 311 10.74 -6.44 14.94
C ASP A 311 10.11 -7.38 13.92
N CYS A 312 10.74 -8.55 13.72
CA CYS A 312 10.18 -9.63 12.94
C CYS A 312 8.83 -10.13 13.48
N GLN A 313 8.56 -9.92 14.78
CA GLN A 313 7.24 -10.19 15.36
C GLN A 313 6.12 -9.35 14.72
N ASN A 314 6.42 -8.16 14.17
CA ASN A 314 5.43 -7.34 13.47
C ASN A 314 4.96 -8.02 12.19
N LEU A 315 5.87 -8.62 11.42
CA LEU A 315 5.54 -9.42 10.24
C LEU A 315 4.72 -10.65 10.62
N VAL A 316 5.13 -11.38 11.67
CA VAL A 316 4.40 -12.56 12.15
C VAL A 316 3.00 -12.18 12.63
N ARG A 317 2.85 -11.05 13.33
CA ARG A 317 1.54 -10.54 13.77
C ARG A 317 0.68 -10.08 12.59
N PHE A 318 1.31 -9.46 11.59
CA PHE A 318 0.62 -9.00 10.39
C PHE A 318 0.09 -10.16 9.55
N PHE A 319 0.89 -11.21 9.30
CA PHE A 319 0.45 -12.39 8.54
C PHE A 319 -0.24 -13.45 9.40
N GLY A 320 -0.11 -13.38 10.72
CA GLY A 320 -0.67 -14.33 11.67
C GLY A 320 -2.19 -14.42 11.58
N CYS A 321 -2.73 -15.63 11.73
CA CYS A 321 -4.16 -15.87 11.72
C CYS A 321 -4.84 -15.08 12.87
N PRO A 322 -5.94 -14.34 12.64
CA PRO A 322 -6.66 -13.69 13.74
C PRO A 322 -7.26 -14.70 14.73
N TYR A 323 -7.38 -15.96 14.30
CA TYR A 323 -7.90 -17.10 15.08
C TYR A 323 -6.78 -17.99 15.66
N SER A 324 -5.69 -17.40 16.17
CA SER A 324 -4.92 -18.14 17.16
C SER A 324 -5.74 -18.22 18.45
N PHE A 325 -6.01 -19.45 18.90
CA PHE A 325 -6.86 -19.88 20.03
C PHE A 325 -6.52 -19.25 21.42
N SER A 326 -5.65 -18.25 21.47
CA SER A 326 -5.10 -17.66 22.69
C SER A 326 -5.90 -16.46 23.23
N ARG A 327 -6.84 -15.88 22.46
CA ARG A 327 -7.67 -14.75 22.93
C ARG A 327 -8.86 -15.14 23.82
N HIS A 328 -9.02 -16.40 24.19
CA HIS A 328 -10.08 -16.88 25.11
C HIS A 328 -9.56 -17.44 26.42
N LEU A 329 -8.25 -17.30 26.71
CA LEU A 329 -7.75 -17.52 28.05
C LEU A 329 -7.91 -16.21 28.86
N PRO A 330 -8.77 -16.19 29.89
CA PRO A 330 -8.87 -15.03 30.76
C PRO A 330 -7.51 -14.80 31.41
N ILE A 331 -7.00 -13.58 31.28
CA ILE A 331 -5.78 -13.12 31.94
C ILE A 331 -6.05 -13.09 33.46
N PHE A 332 -5.90 -14.24 34.12
CA PHE A 332 -5.63 -14.28 35.55
C PHE A 332 -4.13 -14.05 35.75
N ARG A 333 -3.69 -12.79 35.61
CA ARG A 333 -2.39 -12.39 36.12
C ARG A 333 -2.59 -11.60 37.41
N SER A 334 -2.66 -12.39 38.49
CA SER A 334 -2.50 -11.94 39.87
C SER A 334 -1.31 -10.99 39.99
N SER A 335 -1.61 -9.76 40.42
CA SER A 335 -0.61 -8.79 40.86
C SER A 335 0.04 -9.31 42.14
N ARG A 336 1.29 -9.79 42.05
CA ARG A 336 2.22 -9.75 43.18
C ARG A 336 3.30 -8.70 42.88
N LYS A 337 3.05 -7.47 43.34
CA LYS A 337 4.10 -6.48 43.55
C LYS A 337 5.06 -7.03 44.62
N ARG A 338 6.30 -7.33 44.23
CA ARG A 338 7.38 -7.63 45.18
C ARG A 338 8.08 -6.31 45.48
N HIS A 339 7.77 -5.71 46.62
CA HIS A 339 8.59 -4.62 47.17
C HIS A 339 9.97 -5.20 47.50
N ARG A 340 11.02 -4.61 46.93
CA ARG A 340 12.40 -4.81 47.37
C ARG A 340 12.65 -3.76 48.46
N LYS A 341 13.02 -4.23 49.66
CA LYS A 341 13.60 -3.39 50.72
C LYS A 341 15.03 -3.03 50.34
#